data_AF-A0A2N0P7D5-F1
#
_entry.id   AF-A0A2N0P7D5-F1
#
_cell.length_a   1.000
_cell.length_b   1.000
_cell.length_c   1.000
_cell.angle_alpha   90.00
_cell.angle_beta   90.00
_cell.angle_gamma   90.00
#
_symmetry.space_group_name_H-M   'P 1'
#
loop_
_entity.id
_entity.type
_entity.pdbx_description
1 polymer ?
#
loop_
_entity_poly.entity_id
_entity_poly.type
_entity_poly.pdbx_seq_one_letter_code
_entity_poly.pdbx_strand_id
1 'polypeptide(L)'
;MNIRNCVYSQVADVGDNVQKEEESNLHTVFYRAITDVETHWSSTYIAWERLTILKPYIDIVISSLNASKDPNSKGDAKRLMKINLTNDKWEIMRDLLEVLGPFAELTEKLEGTKYATMSYMYPGIAKLKKRFCQTTEFNNNLDLETNNHAFEENQFEEADEDD
;
A
#
# COMPACT_ATOMS: atom_id res chain seq x y z
N MET A 1 -69.17 26.12 -1.75
CA MET A 1 -68.05 26.29 -2.72
C MET A 1 -67.68 24.89 -3.19
N ASN A 2 -68.56 24.26 -3.97
CA ASN A 2 -68.75 24.27 -5.44
C ASN A 2 -67.91 23.17 -6.12
N ILE A 3 -68.66 22.18 -6.61
CA ILE A 3 -68.26 20.99 -7.38
C ILE A 3 -68.04 21.39 -8.84
N ARG A 4 -67.05 20.76 -9.52
CA ARG A 4 -66.81 20.60 -10.99
C ARG A 4 -65.31 20.75 -11.28
N ASN A 5 -64.66 20.08 -12.22
CA ASN A 5 -65.10 19.27 -13.35
C ASN A 5 -63.91 18.47 -13.90
N CYS A 6 -64.21 17.29 -14.42
CA CYS A 6 -63.44 16.57 -15.44
C CYS A 6 -63.39 17.39 -16.75
N VAL A 7 -62.33 17.22 -17.56
CA VAL A 7 -62.33 16.86 -19.01
C VAL A 7 -60.99 17.24 -19.67
N TYR A 8 -60.30 16.20 -20.20
CA TYR A 8 -59.45 16.07 -21.40
C TYR A 8 -58.59 17.25 -21.90
N SER A 9 -57.31 17.08 -22.26
CA SER A 9 -56.76 16.31 -23.41
C SER A 9 -55.22 16.53 -23.41
N GLN A 10 -54.28 15.76 -23.98
CA GLN A 10 -54.27 14.79 -25.08
C GLN A 10 -52.97 13.95 -24.99
N VAL A 11 -53.01 12.73 -25.51
CA VAL A 11 -51.92 11.73 -25.67
C VAL A 11 -50.91 12.15 -26.74
N ALA A 12 -49.61 11.92 -26.52
CA ALA A 12 -48.62 11.64 -27.59
C ALA A 12 -47.35 10.97 -27.02
N ASP A 13 -47.24 9.68 -27.32
CA ASP A 13 -46.06 8.84 -27.58
C ASP A 13 -44.68 9.54 -27.62
N VAL A 14 -43.67 8.94 -26.98
CA VAL A 14 -42.29 8.73 -27.46
C VAL A 14 -41.55 7.85 -26.44
N GLY A 15 -41.52 6.56 -26.75
CA GLY A 15 -40.32 5.70 -26.78
C GLY A 15 -39.32 5.72 -25.61
N ASP A 16 -39.25 4.58 -24.92
CA ASP A 16 -38.01 3.86 -24.54
C ASP A 16 -36.70 4.67 -24.59
N ASN A 17 -36.30 5.32 -23.50
CA ASN A 17 -34.88 5.64 -23.30
C ASN A 17 -34.46 6.05 -21.86
N VAL A 18 -35.05 5.46 -20.82
CA VAL A 18 -34.69 5.79 -19.42
C VAL A 18 -33.93 4.67 -18.69
N GLN A 19 -33.54 3.59 -19.38
CA GLN A 19 -32.89 2.44 -18.72
C GLN A 19 -31.48 2.09 -19.21
N LYS A 20 -30.78 2.96 -19.97
CA LYS A 20 -29.45 2.61 -20.52
C LYS A 20 -28.25 3.39 -19.99
N GLU A 21 -28.42 4.37 -19.11
CA GLU A 21 -27.28 5.18 -18.65
C GLU A 21 -26.67 4.73 -17.31
N GLU A 22 -27.39 4.02 -16.44
CA GLU A 22 -26.90 3.72 -15.08
C GLU A 22 -26.05 2.43 -14.97
N GLU A 23 -26.27 1.41 -15.81
CA GLU A 23 -25.51 0.15 -15.76
C GLU A 23 -24.06 0.29 -16.23
N SER A 24 -23.79 1.25 -17.13
CA SER A 24 -22.44 1.49 -17.64
C SER A 24 -21.47 1.98 -16.56
N ASN A 25 -21.98 2.70 -15.55
CA ASN A 25 -21.14 3.27 -14.50
C ASN A 25 -20.73 2.21 -13.46
N LEU A 26 -21.61 1.26 -13.15
CA LEU A 26 -21.31 0.22 -12.15
C LEU A 26 -20.24 -0.76 -12.64
N HIS A 27 -20.30 -1.15 -13.92
CA HIS A 27 -19.27 -1.98 -14.54
C HIS A 27 -17.91 -1.27 -14.55
N THR A 28 -17.90 0.04 -14.82
CA THR A 28 -16.69 0.86 -14.79
C THR A 28 -16.12 0.99 -13.38
N VAL A 29 -16.96 1.09 -12.34
CA VAL A 29 -16.52 1.11 -10.93
C VAL A 29 -15.97 -0.24 -10.48
N PHE A 30 -16.58 -1.35 -10.89
CA PHE A 30 -16.18 -2.71 -10.48
C PHE A 30 -14.93 -3.23 -11.21
N TYR A 31 -14.77 -2.88 -12.49
CA TYR A 31 -13.65 -3.32 -13.33
C TYR A 31 -12.60 -2.24 -13.57
N ARG A 32 -12.69 -1.09 -12.88
CA ARG A 32 -11.56 -0.16 -12.83
C ARG A 32 -10.42 -0.90 -12.15
N ALA A 33 -9.44 -1.32 -12.96
CA ALA A 33 -8.18 -1.78 -12.42
C ALA A 33 -7.72 -0.74 -11.41
N ILE A 34 -7.41 -1.18 -10.19
CA ILE A 34 -6.62 -0.39 -9.28
C ILE A 34 -5.34 -0.16 -10.08
N THR A 35 -5.24 1.01 -10.70
CA THR A 35 -4.03 1.48 -11.39
C THR A 35 -2.87 1.30 -10.45
N ASP A 36 -1.65 1.21 -10.96
CA ASP A 36 -0.43 1.07 -10.17
C ASP A 36 -0.37 2.18 -9.09
N VAL A 37 -0.99 1.91 -7.94
CA VAL A 37 -0.98 2.79 -6.78
C VAL A 37 0.39 2.52 -6.23
N GLU A 38 1.28 3.52 -6.30
CA GLU A 38 2.57 3.48 -5.64
C GLU A 38 2.37 2.80 -4.29
N THR A 39 2.89 1.58 -4.15
CA THR A 39 2.66 0.79 -2.95
C THR A 39 3.23 1.58 -1.79
N HIS A 40 2.33 2.21 -1.04
CA HIS A 40 2.71 3.08 0.06
C HIS A 40 3.59 2.26 1.00
N TRP A 41 4.67 2.85 1.51
CA TRP A 41 5.67 2.17 2.33
C TRP A 41 5.06 1.43 3.55
N SER A 42 3.85 1.84 3.97
CA SER A 42 3.05 1.12 4.98
C SER A 42 2.75 -0.34 4.57
N SER A 43 2.60 -0.64 3.28
CA SER A 43 2.36 -1.99 2.76
C SER A 43 3.52 -2.92 3.12
N THR A 44 4.76 -2.45 2.95
CA THR A 44 5.97 -3.20 3.31
C THR A 44 6.06 -3.41 4.83
N TYR A 45 5.80 -2.36 5.61
CA TYR A 45 5.77 -2.44 7.07
C TYR A 45 4.75 -3.47 7.58
N ILE A 46 3.52 -3.41 7.06
CA ILE A 46 2.43 -4.35 7.44
C ILE A 46 2.75 -5.77 6.98
N ALA A 47 3.37 -5.96 5.81
CA ALA A 47 3.78 -7.27 5.35
C ALA A 47 4.81 -7.91 6.31
N TRP A 48 5.81 -7.15 6.76
CA TRP A 48 6.82 -7.63 7.70
C TRP A 48 6.28 -7.88 9.10
N GLU A 49 5.35 -7.05 9.57
CA GLU A 49 4.64 -7.28 10.84
C GLU A 49 3.90 -8.62 10.80
N ARG A 50 3.11 -8.86 9.75
CA ARG A 50 2.41 -10.14 9.54
C ARG A 50 3.36 -11.31 9.41
N LEU A 51 4.47 -11.13 8.69
CA LEU A 51 5.49 -12.18 8.52
C LEU A 51 6.11 -12.57 9.87
N THR A 52 6.32 -11.61 10.76
CA THR A 52 6.82 -11.86 12.13
C THR A 52 5.83 -12.70 12.94
N ILE A 53 4.53 -12.44 12.82
CA ILE A 53 3.47 -13.25 13.44
C ILE A 53 3.46 -14.68 12.88
N LEU A 54 3.78 -14.85 11.59
CA LEU A 54 3.77 -16.15 10.92
C LEU A 54 5.01 -17.01 11.19
N LYS A 55 6.11 -16.44 11.69
CA LYS A 55 7.36 -17.17 12.00
C LYS A 55 7.15 -18.51 12.74
N PRO A 56 6.45 -18.56 13.90
CA PRO A 56 6.25 -19.83 14.62
C PRO A 56 5.46 -20.87 13.80
N TYR A 57 4.53 -20.43 12.95
CA TYR A 57 3.77 -21.33 12.10
C TYR A 57 4.65 -21.92 10.99
N ILE A 58 5.56 -21.13 10.42
CA ILE A 58 6.57 -21.62 9.46
C ILE A 58 7.43 -22.69 10.11
N ASP A 59 7.89 -22.46 11.35
CA ASP A 59 8.69 -23.43 12.10
C ASP A 59 7.92 -24.73 12.35
N ILE A 60 6.64 -24.65 12.74
CA ILE A 60 5.75 -25.82 12.89
C ILE A 60 5.62 -26.58 11.58
N VAL A 61 5.41 -25.89 10.45
CA VAL A 61 5.32 -26.52 9.13
C VAL A 61 6.62 -27.25 8.80
N ILE A 62 7.77 -26.60 8.99
CA ILE A 62 9.09 -27.21 8.78
C ILE A 62 9.26 -28.47 9.64
N SER A 63 8.93 -28.40 10.94
CA SER A 63 9.00 -29.56 11.84
C SER A 63 8.07 -30.70 11.39
N SER A 64 6.84 -30.37 11.01
CA SER A 64 5.84 -31.36 10.57
C SER A 64 6.26 -32.09 9.29
N LEU A 65 6.82 -31.36 8.32
CA LEU A 65 7.31 -31.92 7.07
C LEU A 65 8.53 -32.82 7.29
N ASN A 66 9.41 -32.47 8.23
CA ASN A 66 10.55 -33.32 8.59
C ASN A 66 10.14 -34.60 9.34
N ALA A 67 9.08 -34.54 10.14
CA ALA A 67 8.52 -35.70 10.84
C ALA A 67 7.77 -36.68 9.92
N SER A 68 7.37 -36.22 8.72
CA SER A 68 6.71 -37.04 7.72
C SER A 68 7.62 -38.20 7.24
N LYS A 69 6.99 -39.35 6.96
CA LYS A 69 7.67 -40.52 6.37
C LYS A 69 7.85 -40.37 4.86
N ASP A 70 7.08 -39.50 4.22
CA ASP A 70 7.11 -39.29 2.79
C ASP A 70 8.40 -38.56 2.35
N PRO A 71 9.16 -39.10 1.39
CA PRO A 71 10.40 -38.48 0.92
C PRO A 71 10.17 -37.11 0.28
N ASN A 72 9.02 -36.88 -0.37
CA ASN A 72 8.73 -35.59 -1.00
C ASN A 72 8.56 -34.49 0.07
N SER A 73 7.85 -34.79 1.16
CA SER A 73 7.69 -33.91 2.32
C SER A 73 9.04 -33.44 2.89
N LYS A 74 10.03 -34.35 2.97
CA LYS A 74 11.39 -34.00 3.41
C LYS A 74 12.12 -33.12 2.39
N GLY A 75 11.88 -33.34 1.09
CA GLY A 75 12.35 -32.48 0.02
C GLY A 75 11.81 -31.05 0.17
N ASP A 76 10.51 -30.92 0.41
CA ASP A 76 9.85 -29.63 0.61
C ASP A 76 10.31 -28.92 1.90
N ALA A 77 10.53 -29.65 2.99
CA ALA A 77 11.13 -29.08 4.20
C ALA A 77 12.49 -28.43 3.93
N LYS A 78 13.35 -29.11 3.14
CA LYS A 78 14.67 -28.57 2.76
C LYS A 78 14.54 -27.33 1.86
N ARG A 79 13.61 -27.35 0.90
CA ARG A 79 13.33 -26.19 0.03
C ARG A 79 12.85 -25.01 0.86
N LEU A 80 11.93 -25.25 1.80
CA LEU A 80 11.39 -24.24 2.71
C LEU A 80 12.48 -23.66 3.63
N MET A 81 13.30 -24.50 4.24
CA MET A 81 14.46 -24.05 5.04
C MET A 81 15.44 -23.21 4.24
N LYS A 82 15.63 -23.50 2.95
CA LYS A 82 16.53 -22.73 2.06
C LYS A 82 16.00 -21.33 1.76
N ILE A 83 14.69 -21.16 1.61
CA ILE A 83 14.07 -19.85 1.33
C ILE A 83 13.74 -19.06 2.61
N ASN A 84 13.62 -19.76 3.75
CA ASN A 84 13.34 -19.12 5.04
C ASN A 84 14.47 -18.16 5.43
N LEU A 85 14.12 -17.12 6.18
CA LEU A 85 15.08 -16.18 6.72
C LEU A 85 15.91 -16.88 7.82
N THR A 86 17.20 -16.56 7.87
CA THR A 86 18.07 -16.97 8.99
C THR A 86 17.66 -16.25 10.26
N ASN A 87 18.01 -16.77 11.44
CA ASN A 87 17.62 -16.15 12.69
C ASN A 87 18.10 -14.69 12.78
N ASP A 88 19.32 -14.41 12.34
CA ASP A 88 19.89 -13.04 12.33
C ASP A 88 19.09 -12.09 11.43
N LYS A 89 18.60 -12.56 10.28
CA LYS A 89 17.73 -11.77 9.40
C LYS A 89 16.37 -11.50 10.04
N TRP A 90 15.84 -12.46 10.81
CA TRP A 90 14.64 -12.24 11.61
C TRP A 90 14.86 -11.23 12.75
N GLU A 91 16.04 -11.17 13.35
CA GLU A 91 16.38 -10.13 14.33
C GLU A 91 16.41 -8.75 13.67
N ILE A 92 17.15 -8.61 12.57
CA ILE A 92 17.26 -7.36 11.82
C ILE A 92 15.88 -6.85 11.39
N MET A 93 14.99 -7.74 10.93
CA MET A 93 13.64 -7.34 10.54
C MET A 93 12.83 -6.82 11.75
N ARG A 94 13.00 -7.38 12.94
CA ARG A 94 12.33 -6.88 14.15
C ARG A 94 12.86 -5.53 14.59
N ASP A 95 14.18 -5.35 14.57
CA ASP A 95 14.81 -4.06 14.88
C ASP A 95 14.31 -2.98 13.89
N LEU A 96 14.19 -3.34 12.61
CA LEU A 96 13.67 -2.44 11.59
C LEU A 96 12.18 -2.11 11.80
N LEU A 97 11.35 -3.07 12.19
CA LEU A 97 9.95 -2.82 12.56
C LEU A 97 9.86 -1.87 13.76
N GLU A 98 10.74 -1.99 14.76
CA GLU A 98 10.76 -1.08 15.91
C GLU A 98 11.07 0.37 15.50
N VAL A 99 12.01 0.55 14.57
CA VAL A 99 12.36 1.86 14.01
C VAL A 99 11.21 2.42 13.16
N LEU A 100 10.58 1.59 12.32
CA LEU A 100 9.53 2.04 11.41
C LEU A 100 8.17 2.27 12.10
N GLY A 101 7.87 1.55 13.18
CA GLY A 101 6.61 1.63 13.92
C GLY A 101 6.14 3.06 14.27
N PRO A 102 6.97 3.94 14.86
CA PRO A 102 6.58 5.34 15.11
C PRO A 102 6.24 6.13 13.85
N PHE A 103 6.90 5.86 12.73
CA PHE A 103 6.55 6.50 11.46
C PHE A 103 5.19 6.01 10.99
N ALA A 104 4.91 4.70 11.15
CA ALA A 104 3.67 4.08 10.67
C ALA A 104 2.46 4.63 11.44
N GLU A 105 2.61 4.74 12.76
CA GLU A 105 1.62 5.37 13.65
C GLU A 105 1.35 6.83 13.27
N LEU A 106 2.41 7.59 12.91
CA LEU A 106 2.25 8.99 12.53
C LEU A 106 1.55 9.11 11.18
N THR A 107 1.94 8.32 10.18
CA THR A 107 1.31 8.38 8.86
C THR A 107 -0.11 7.89 8.87
N GLU A 108 -0.45 6.85 9.63
CA GLU A 108 -1.84 6.39 9.80
C GLU A 108 -2.72 7.53 10.36
N LYS A 109 -2.20 8.26 11.36
CA LYS A 109 -2.89 9.42 11.93
C LYS A 109 -3.06 10.57 10.93
N LEU A 110 -2.07 10.80 10.07
CA LEU A 110 -2.14 11.85 9.05
C LEU A 110 -3.08 11.46 7.90
N GLU A 111 -3.07 10.20 7.49
CA GLU A 111 -3.93 9.63 6.45
C GLU A 111 -5.40 9.61 6.87
N GLY A 112 -5.69 9.31 8.14
CA GLY A 112 -7.05 9.31 8.69
C GLY A 112 -7.69 10.71 8.81
N THR A 113 -6.94 11.79 8.58
CA THR A 113 -7.48 13.15 8.62
C THR A 113 -7.85 13.63 7.22
N LYS A 114 -9.16 13.89 6.99
CA LYS A 114 -9.70 14.43 5.72
C LYS A 114 -8.96 15.68 5.21
N TYR A 115 -8.34 16.41 6.13
CA TYR A 115 -7.33 17.43 5.85
C TYR A 115 -6.14 17.09 6.73
N ALA A 116 -5.01 16.68 6.13
CA ALA A 116 -3.72 16.65 6.81
C ALA A 116 -3.46 18.06 7.34
N THR A 117 -3.86 18.30 8.59
CA THR A 117 -3.82 19.66 9.12
C THR A 117 -2.36 19.85 9.47
N MET A 118 -1.68 20.80 8.82
CA MET A 118 -0.27 21.13 9.05
C MET A 118 0.08 21.23 10.56
N SER A 119 -0.92 21.52 11.40
CA SER A 119 -0.87 21.48 12.86
C SER A 119 -0.47 20.13 13.48
N TYR A 120 -0.69 18.97 12.82
CA TYR A 120 -0.27 17.65 13.30
C TYR A 120 1.12 17.25 12.81
N MET A 121 1.60 17.83 11.72
CA MET A 121 2.95 17.58 11.19
C MET A 121 4.02 18.01 12.19
N TYR A 122 3.93 19.24 12.70
CA TYR A 122 4.89 19.77 13.65
C TYR A 122 5.04 18.92 14.94
N PRO A 123 3.96 18.59 15.68
CA PRO A 123 4.07 17.71 16.84
C PRO A 123 4.45 16.27 16.47
N GLY A 124 4.07 15.79 15.28
CA GLY A 124 4.51 14.49 14.76
C GLY A 124 6.02 14.40 14.59
N ILE A 125 6.61 15.37 13.90
CA ILE A 125 8.06 15.49 13.70
C ILE A 125 8.76 15.65 15.06
N ALA A 126 8.23 16.49 15.96
CA ALA A 126 8.80 16.67 17.29
C ALA A 126 8.79 15.35 18.11
N LYS A 127 7.71 14.57 18.01
CA LYS A 127 7.60 13.23 18.64
C LYS A 127 8.66 12.26 18.08
N LEU A 128 8.85 12.25 16.75
CA LEU A 128 9.88 11.44 16.10
C LEU A 128 11.30 11.87 16.53
N LYS A 129 11.60 13.17 16.47
CA LYS A 129 12.88 13.72 16.94
C LYS A 129 13.16 13.35 18.39
N LYS A 130 12.17 13.46 19.28
CA LYS A 130 12.34 13.05 20.68
C LYS A 130 12.64 11.55 20.83
N ARG A 131 12.07 10.71 19.96
CA ARG A 131 12.24 9.24 20.01
C ARG A 131 13.59 8.80 19.46
N PHE A 132 14.10 9.45 18.42
CA PHE A 132 15.30 9.01 17.70
C PHE A 132 16.55 9.90 17.91
N CYS A 133 16.39 11.15 18.34
CA CYS A 133 17.49 12.11 18.49
C CYS A 133 17.90 12.32 19.96
N GLN A 134 17.85 11.30 20.81
CA GLN A 134 18.42 11.43 22.16
C GLN A 134 19.94 11.57 22.05
N THR A 135 20.42 12.73 22.52
CA THR A 135 21.78 13.26 22.58
C THR A 135 22.91 12.28 22.26
N THR A 136 23.22 12.17 20.97
CA THR A 136 24.59 11.88 20.52
C THR A 136 24.93 13.00 19.56
N GLU A 137 25.94 13.80 19.91
CA GLU A 137 26.54 14.77 19.00
C GLU A 137 27.17 14.03 17.83
N PHE A 138 26.36 13.65 16.84
CA PHE A 138 26.87 13.17 15.57
C PHE A 138 27.36 14.39 14.78
N ASN A 139 28.68 14.62 14.78
CA ASN A 139 29.36 15.45 13.80
C ASN A 139 29.31 14.75 12.43
N ASN A 140 28.13 14.70 11.83
CA ASN A 140 27.97 14.26 10.45
C ASN A 140 27.92 15.52 9.59
N ASN A 141 29.07 15.95 9.08
CA ASN A 141 29.14 16.71 7.82
C ASN A 141 28.69 15.77 6.70
N LEU A 142 27.39 15.51 6.62
CA LEU A 142 26.77 14.87 5.46
C LEU A 142 26.47 15.99 4.46
N ASP A 143 27.39 16.17 3.52
CA ASP A 143 27.22 17.10 2.41
C ASP A 143 26.12 16.60 1.47
N LEU A 144 24.95 17.23 1.56
CA LEU A 144 23.79 16.98 0.70
C LEU A 144 23.84 17.82 -0.60
N GLU A 145 24.88 18.65 -0.81
CA GLU A 145 24.99 19.49 -2.01
C GLU A 145 25.57 18.75 -3.23
N THR A 146 25.95 17.46 -3.08
CA THR A 146 26.29 16.67 -4.26
C THR A 146 25.00 16.31 -5.00
N ASN A 147 24.60 17.17 -5.95
CA ASN A 147 23.62 16.87 -6.99
C ASN A 147 24.06 15.62 -7.75
N ASN A 148 23.66 14.46 -7.25
CA ASN A 148 23.93 13.19 -7.91
C ASN A 148 23.01 13.14 -9.14
N HIS A 149 23.60 13.32 -10.32
CA HIS A 149 22.96 13.30 -11.64
C HIS A 149 22.46 11.88 -12.01
N ALA A 150 21.94 11.12 -11.05
CA ALA A 150 21.60 9.70 -11.18
C ALA A 150 20.36 9.45 -12.04
N PHE A 151 19.66 10.51 -12.44
CA PHE A 151 18.60 10.47 -13.44
C PHE A 151 18.97 11.45 -14.55
N GLU A 152 19.92 11.05 -15.39
CA GLU A 152 20.02 11.68 -16.71
C GLU A 152 18.72 11.38 -17.46
N GLU A 153 18.05 12.47 -17.82
CA GLU A 153 16.85 12.52 -18.64
C GLU A 153 17.18 11.86 -19.99
N ASN A 154 16.74 10.61 -20.16
CA ASN A 154 16.83 9.94 -21.46
C ASN A 154 15.94 10.73 -22.43
N GLN A 155 16.56 11.60 -23.24
CA GLN A 155 15.91 12.20 -24.39
C GLN A 155 15.59 11.05 -25.36
N PHE A 156 14.30 10.70 -25.47
CA PHE A 156 13.84 9.85 -26.55
C PHE A 156 13.97 10.65 -27.84
N GLU A 157 14.90 10.26 -28.71
CA GLU A 157 14.93 10.72 -30.10
C GLU A 157 13.60 10.28 -30.74
N GLU A 158 12.73 11.25 -31.05
CA GLU A 158 11.62 11.02 -31.97
C GLU A 158 12.24 10.67 -33.33
N ALA A 159 11.96 9.46 -33.81
CA ALA A 159 12.32 9.07 -35.16
C ALA A 159 11.45 9.87 -36.12
N ASP A 160 12.07 10.73 -36.94
CA ASP A 160 11.42 11.40 -38.05
C ASP A 160 10.81 10.34 -38.99
N GLU A 161 9.48 10.31 -39.08
CA GLU A 161 8.77 9.62 -40.16
C GLU A 161 8.92 10.45 -41.44
N ASP A 162 9.81 10.02 -42.35
CA ASP A 162 9.90 10.57 -43.71
C ASP A 162 8.66 10.15 -44.55
N ASP A 163 8.03 11.15 -45.18
CA ASP A 163 6.92 11.07 -46.16
C ASP A 163 7.23 10.25 -47.44
#